data_AF-A0A3A9Y8M9-F1
#
_entry.id   AF-A0A3A9Y8M9-F1
#
_cell.length_a   1.000
_cell.length_b   1.000
_cell.length_c   1.000
_cell.angle_alpha   90.00
_cell.angle_beta   90.00
_cell.angle_gamma   90.00
#
_symmetry.space_group_name_H-M   'P 1'
#
loop_
_entity.id
_entity.type
_entity.pdbx_description
1 polymer ?
#
loop_
_entity_poly.entity_id
_entity_poly.type
_entity_poly.pdbx_seq_one_letter_code
_entity_poly.pdbx_strand_id
1 'polypeptide(L)'
;MPDAGPIAVLPHRPLTVGELLDSAVLLLRAQARVLVPIAVVLAAAEQFLVLQPLRLAAGTVPPIWWLSDGSFATYWLLLTTGAATEAMIIMLLGNPAARAGAAALLGRTARPGEVLHLAGGRWGGTVLFALVVGGLMSVAAFCGPLWFAGFALLGAVAPALVVDRVPLHRVLPRAGALATRSGMRAGMIRLLGYLGWWILRVGLASGTILGLTQLGLVDDYWAIPVALLVWTAVNGIAYPALACLDAVLHLETRIRTEGLDILLARAPAGTPEPALLAAER
;
A
#
# COMPACT_ATOMS: atom_id res chain seq x y z
N MET A 1 9.76 21.84 -31.80
CA MET A 1 9.08 20.82 -30.99
C MET A 1 9.66 20.83 -29.58
N PRO A 2 8.94 21.37 -28.59
CA PRO A 2 9.21 21.06 -27.19
C PRO A 2 7.91 20.64 -26.48
N ASP A 3 7.29 19.53 -26.92
CA ASP A 3 5.99 19.08 -26.37
C ASP A 3 6.10 17.83 -25.49
N ALA A 4 7.31 17.45 -25.07
CA ALA A 4 7.46 16.50 -23.97
C ALA A 4 7.35 17.27 -22.65
N GLY A 5 6.12 17.61 -22.26
CA GLY A 5 5.83 18.08 -20.91
C GLY A 5 6.40 17.10 -19.86
N PRO A 6 6.66 17.56 -18.62
CA PRO A 6 7.19 16.70 -17.57
C PRO A 6 6.35 15.42 -17.48
N ILE A 7 7.00 14.25 -17.52
CA ILE A 7 6.36 12.92 -17.59
C ILE A 7 5.20 12.90 -16.59
N ALA A 8 3.98 12.97 -17.13
CA ALA A 8 2.78 13.07 -16.32
C ALA A 8 2.63 11.74 -15.59
N VAL A 9 2.72 11.80 -14.25
CA VAL A 9 2.59 10.61 -13.39
C VAL A 9 1.23 9.92 -13.57
N LEU A 10 0.20 10.66 -14.00
CA LEU A 10 -1.15 10.15 -14.26
C LEU A 10 -1.78 10.89 -15.45
N PRO A 11 -1.80 10.32 -16.66
CA PRO A 11 -2.50 10.92 -17.80
C PRO A 11 -4.02 10.78 -17.66
N HIS A 12 -4.79 11.68 -18.29
CA HIS A 12 -6.25 11.65 -18.34
C HIS A 12 -6.78 10.61 -19.34
N ARG A 13 -6.21 9.41 -19.33
CA ARG A 13 -6.64 8.29 -20.17
C ARG A 13 -6.57 6.98 -19.39
N PRO A 14 -7.34 5.96 -19.78
CA PRO A 14 -7.22 4.64 -19.18
C PRO A 14 -5.82 4.05 -19.44
N LEU A 15 -5.22 3.45 -18.41
CA LEU A 15 -3.85 2.94 -18.43
C LEU A 15 -3.82 1.42 -18.59
N THR A 16 -2.75 0.91 -19.22
CA THR A 16 -2.39 -0.52 -19.18
C THR A 16 -1.85 -0.92 -17.81
N VAL A 17 -1.73 -2.23 -17.54
CA VAL A 17 -1.19 -2.73 -16.27
C VAL A 17 0.25 -2.26 -16.05
N GLY A 18 1.09 -2.28 -17.09
CA GLY A 18 2.47 -1.81 -17.02
C GLY A 18 2.57 -0.32 -16.72
N GLU A 19 1.77 0.51 -17.41
CA GLU A 19 1.72 1.96 -17.16
C GLU A 19 1.22 2.29 -15.74
N LEU A 20 0.30 1.49 -15.18
CA LEU A 20 -0.16 1.67 -13.79
C LEU A 20 0.96 1.41 -12.78
N LEU A 21 1.74 0.34 -12.98
CA LEU A 21 2.87 0.01 -12.12
C LEU A 21 3.97 1.08 -12.22
N ASP A 22 4.29 1.55 -13.44
CA ASP A 22 5.26 2.63 -13.64
C ASP A 22 4.78 3.94 -12.98
N SER A 23 3.51 4.31 -13.17
CA SER A 23 2.90 5.48 -12.53
C SER A 23 2.97 5.41 -11.00
N ALA A 24 2.75 4.23 -10.41
CA ALA A 24 2.88 4.03 -8.97
C ALA A 24 4.33 4.22 -8.48
N VAL A 25 5.32 3.73 -9.24
CA VAL A 25 6.75 3.92 -8.94
C VAL A 25 7.16 5.38 -9.12
N LEU A 26 6.69 6.06 -10.16
CA LEU A 26 6.94 7.49 -10.37
C LEU A 26 6.33 8.33 -9.23
N LEU A 27 5.13 7.98 -8.77
CA LEU A 27 4.49 8.63 -7.62
C LEU A 27 5.31 8.41 -6.33
N LEU A 28 5.76 7.18 -6.09
CA LEU A 28 6.64 6.86 -4.96
C LEU A 28 7.93 7.67 -5.05
N ARG A 29 8.57 7.73 -6.22
CA ARG A 29 9.81 8.51 -6.43
C ARG A 29 9.59 9.99 -6.15
N ALA A 30 8.48 10.55 -6.59
CA ALA A 30 8.14 11.96 -6.36
C ALA A 30 7.93 12.27 -4.86
N GLN A 31 7.45 11.30 -4.08
CA GLN A 31 7.14 11.45 -2.65
C GLN A 31 8.04 10.63 -1.72
N ALA A 32 9.18 10.17 -2.22
CA ALA A 32 10.06 9.25 -1.49
C ALA A 32 10.52 9.85 -0.15
N ARG A 33 10.75 11.17 -0.12
CA ARG A 33 11.14 11.91 1.10
C ARG A 33 10.11 11.87 2.22
N VAL A 34 8.85 11.54 1.92
CA VAL A 34 7.78 11.42 2.91
C VAL A 34 7.42 9.96 3.14
N LEU A 35 7.11 9.25 2.05
CA LEU A 35 6.55 7.90 2.14
C LEU A 35 7.57 6.88 2.65
N VAL A 36 8.84 6.96 2.20
CA VAL A 36 9.86 5.97 2.57
C VAL A 36 10.25 6.08 4.05
N PRO A 37 10.55 7.26 4.62
CA PRO A 37 10.86 7.35 6.05
C PRO A 37 9.73 6.86 6.95
N ILE A 38 8.48 7.24 6.63
CA ILE A 38 7.31 6.77 7.40
C ILE A 38 7.17 5.26 7.28
N ALA A 39 7.30 4.72 6.07
CA ALA A 39 7.23 3.28 5.83
C ALA A 39 8.34 2.51 6.55
N VAL A 40 9.57 3.02 6.58
CA VAL A 40 10.70 2.40 7.30
C VAL A 40 10.42 2.37 8.80
N VAL A 41 9.91 3.46 9.38
CA VAL A 41 9.54 3.49 10.81
C VAL A 41 8.42 2.50 11.11
N LEU A 42 7.38 2.45 10.28
CA LEU A 42 6.26 1.53 10.44
C LEU A 42 6.67 0.07 10.23
N ALA A 43 7.50 -0.22 9.23
CA ALA A 43 8.06 -1.53 8.97
C ALA A 43 8.97 -1.97 10.11
N ALA A 44 9.80 -1.08 10.66
CA ALA A 44 10.61 -1.38 11.83
C ALA A 44 9.72 -1.71 13.03
N ALA A 45 8.68 -0.90 13.29
CA ALA A 45 7.73 -1.18 14.36
C ALA A 45 7.04 -2.55 14.17
N GLU A 46 6.62 -2.89 12.95
CA GLU A 46 6.08 -4.22 12.65
C GLU A 46 7.09 -5.33 12.94
N GLN A 47 8.30 -5.24 12.39
CA GLN A 47 9.29 -6.30 12.48
C GLN A 47 9.78 -6.50 13.92
N PHE A 48 10.08 -5.42 14.63
CA PHE A 48 10.69 -5.46 15.96
C PHE A 48 9.67 -5.53 17.10
N LEU A 49 8.55 -4.80 17.02
CA LEU A 49 7.58 -4.72 18.13
C LEU A 49 6.47 -5.76 18.01
N VAL A 50 6.04 -6.10 16.78
CA VAL A 50 4.89 -6.98 16.58
C VAL A 50 5.32 -8.41 16.25
N LEU A 51 6.14 -8.58 15.21
CA LEU A 51 6.45 -9.91 14.70
C LEU A 51 7.57 -10.62 15.47
N GLN A 52 8.55 -9.89 16.02
CA GLN A 52 9.64 -10.53 16.76
C GLN A 52 9.17 -11.29 18.01
N PRO A 53 8.29 -10.75 18.88
CA PRO A 53 7.75 -11.53 20.00
C PRO A 53 7.01 -12.80 19.54
N LEU A 54 6.27 -12.72 18.44
CA LEU A 54 5.54 -13.86 17.88
C LEU A 54 6.47 -14.91 17.26
N ARG A 55 7.59 -14.49 16.64
CA ARG A 55 8.62 -15.40 16.13
C ARG A 55 9.27 -16.19 17.26
N LEU A 56 9.61 -15.50 18.36
CA LEU A 56 10.15 -16.13 19.56
C LEU A 56 9.15 -17.13 20.16
N ALA A 57 7.87 -16.77 20.25
CA ALA A 57 6.81 -17.67 20.74
C ALA A 57 6.56 -18.87 19.81
N ALA A 58 6.73 -18.70 18.49
CA ALA A 58 6.58 -19.75 17.49
C ALA A 58 7.81 -20.67 17.39
N GLY A 59 8.92 -20.33 18.06
CA GLY A 59 10.18 -21.05 17.95
C GLY A 59 10.76 -21.02 16.53
N THR A 60 10.51 -19.95 15.77
CA THR A 60 11.12 -19.80 14.44
C THR A 60 12.53 -19.26 14.57
N VAL A 61 13.46 -19.90 13.86
CA VAL A 61 14.89 -19.57 13.92
C VAL A 61 15.26 -18.83 12.62
N PRO A 62 16.11 -17.78 12.67
CA PRO A 62 16.76 -17.26 11.46
C PRO A 62 17.53 -18.37 10.73
N PRO A 63 17.85 -18.22 9.42
CA PRO A 63 17.74 -17.00 8.61
C PRO A 63 16.39 -16.81 7.93
N ILE A 64 15.62 -17.89 7.79
CA ILE A 64 14.34 -17.89 7.10
C ILE A 64 13.33 -18.46 8.08
N TRP A 65 12.47 -17.60 8.64
CA TRP A 65 11.52 -17.92 9.69
C TRP A 65 10.39 -18.83 9.17
N TRP A 66 10.73 -20.03 8.73
CA TRP A 66 9.79 -21.05 8.27
C TRP A 66 9.18 -21.82 9.45
N LEU A 67 8.11 -22.56 9.13
CA LEU A 67 7.48 -23.48 10.06
C LEU A 67 8.51 -24.48 10.60
N SER A 68 8.66 -24.51 11.92
CA SER A 68 9.39 -25.55 12.65
C SER A 68 8.42 -26.59 13.22
N ASP A 69 8.92 -27.79 13.54
CA ASP A 69 8.09 -28.93 13.92
C ASP A 69 7.19 -28.61 15.14
N GLY A 70 5.88 -28.82 14.97
CA GLY A 70 4.90 -28.80 16.07
C GLY A 70 4.23 -27.46 16.41
N SER A 71 4.54 -26.35 15.73
CA SER A 71 4.04 -25.01 16.08
C SER A 71 3.05 -24.38 15.08
N PHE A 72 2.33 -25.18 14.28
CA PHE A 72 1.45 -24.68 13.20
C PHE A 72 0.51 -23.56 13.64
N ALA A 73 -0.14 -23.68 14.81
CA ALA A 73 -1.06 -22.66 15.30
C ALA A 73 -0.37 -21.31 15.56
N THR A 74 0.81 -21.32 16.19
CA THR A 74 1.59 -20.10 16.49
C THR A 74 2.20 -19.52 15.22
N TYR A 75 2.64 -20.37 14.29
CA TYR A 75 3.11 -19.94 12.98
C TYR A 75 1.98 -19.32 12.15
N TRP A 76 0.77 -19.89 12.21
CA TRP A 76 -0.40 -19.32 11.57
C TRP A 76 -0.75 -17.96 12.17
N LEU A 77 -0.74 -17.83 13.51
CA LEU A 77 -0.91 -16.55 14.20
C LEU A 77 0.13 -15.50 13.75
N LEU A 78 1.39 -15.90 13.58
CA LEU A 78 2.44 -15.02 13.06
C LEU A 78 2.11 -14.53 11.64
N LEU A 79 1.66 -15.42 10.75
CA LEU A 79 1.29 -15.07 9.38
C LEU A 79 0.04 -14.17 9.33
N THR A 80 -1.00 -14.48 10.11
CA THR A 80 -2.23 -13.68 10.12
C THR A 80 -2.00 -12.30 10.73
N THR A 81 -1.16 -12.21 11.76
CA THR A 81 -0.75 -10.93 12.35
C THR A 81 0.06 -10.12 11.35
N GLY A 82 1.04 -10.74 10.67
CA GLY A 82 1.84 -10.07 9.64
C GLY A 82 1.01 -9.54 8.47
N ALA A 83 0.05 -10.32 7.98
CA ALA A 83 -0.87 -9.86 6.93
C ALA A 83 -1.73 -8.68 7.40
N ALA A 84 -2.24 -8.73 8.63
CA ALA A 84 -3.03 -7.66 9.22
C ALA A 84 -2.22 -6.37 9.41
N THR A 85 -1.02 -6.46 9.99
CA THR A 85 -0.14 -5.29 10.18
C THR A 85 0.29 -4.68 8.85
N GLU A 86 0.64 -5.52 7.87
CA GLU A 86 0.97 -5.07 6.52
C GLU A 86 -0.19 -4.26 5.91
N ALA A 87 -1.42 -4.78 5.98
CA ALA A 87 -2.60 -4.08 5.47
C ALA A 87 -2.87 -2.76 6.22
N MET A 88 -2.66 -2.73 7.54
CA MET A 88 -2.76 -1.49 8.34
C MET A 88 -1.73 -0.44 7.89
N ILE A 89 -0.47 -0.84 7.69
CA ILE A 89 0.60 0.07 7.29
C ILE A 89 0.35 0.62 5.89
N ILE A 90 -0.04 -0.22 4.96
CA ILE A 90 -0.41 0.20 3.60
C ILE A 90 -1.60 1.17 3.65
N MET A 91 -2.62 0.91 4.48
CA MET A 91 -3.75 1.81 4.67
C MET A 91 -3.33 3.20 5.23
N LEU A 92 -2.41 3.23 6.20
CA LEU A 92 -1.87 4.47 6.76
C LEU A 92 -1.08 5.28 5.72
N LEU A 93 -0.23 4.60 4.94
CA LEU A 93 0.55 5.20 3.84
C LEU A 93 -0.33 5.60 2.64
N GLY A 94 -1.46 4.91 2.46
CA GLY A 94 -2.43 5.15 1.40
C GLY A 94 -3.01 6.56 1.45
N ASN A 95 -3.09 7.18 2.64
CA ASN A 95 -3.55 8.56 2.77
C ASN A 95 -2.62 9.58 2.07
N PRO A 96 -1.35 9.75 2.50
CA PRO A 96 -0.44 10.65 1.81
C PRO A 96 -0.22 10.26 0.34
N ALA A 97 -0.19 8.96 0.01
CA ALA A 97 -0.09 8.48 -1.37
C ALA A 97 -1.29 8.90 -2.23
N ALA A 98 -2.52 8.74 -1.75
CA ALA A 98 -3.73 9.15 -2.47
C ALA A 98 -3.80 10.65 -2.71
N ARG A 99 -3.35 11.46 -1.74
CA ARG A 99 -3.27 12.91 -1.88
C ARG A 99 -2.22 13.34 -2.91
N ALA A 100 -1.08 12.67 -2.92
CA ALA A 100 -0.06 12.91 -3.94
C ALA A 100 -0.54 12.48 -5.33
N GLY A 101 -1.26 11.35 -5.44
CA GLY A 101 -1.84 10.88 -6.69
C GLY A 101 -2.92 11.84 -7.22
N ALA A 102 -3.78 12.35 -6.34
CA ALA A 102 -4.76 13.38 -6.67
C ALA A 102 -4.11 14.67 -7.21
N ALA A 103 -3.06 15.14 -6.54
CA ALA A 103 -2.27 16.29 -7.01
C ALA A 103 -1.64 16.03 -8.38
N ALA A 104 -1.04 14.84 -8.56
CA ALA A 104 -0.42 14.44 -9.81
C ALA A 104 -1.41 14.37 -10.97
N LEU A 105 -2.64 13.88 -10.74
CA LEU A 105 -3.71 13.87 -11.73
C LEU A 105 -4.10 15.28 -12.19
N LEU A 106 -3.98 16.27 -11.31
CA LEU A 106 -4.22 17.69 -11.60
C LEU A 106 -2.99 18.39 -12.21
N GLY A 107 -1.94 17.63 -12.57
CA GLY A 107 -0.75 18.17 -13.23
C GLY A 107 0.21 18.91 -12.29
N ARG A 108 0.06 18.75 -10.96
CA ARG A 108 0.92 19.40 -9.96
C ARG A 108 1.67 18.40 -9.09
N THR A 109 2.83 18.81 -8.58
CA THR A 109 3.57 18.02 -7.58
C THR A 109 3.18 18.49 -6.17
N ALA A 110 2.60 17.60 -5.36
CA ALA A 110 2.29 17.92 -3.97
C ALA A 110 3.57 18.11 -3.15
N ARG A 111 3.60 19.14 -2.30
CA ARG A 111 4.72 19.37 -1.38
C ARG A 111 4.64 18.41 -0.18
N PRO A 112 5.78 18.06 0.46
CA PRO A 112 5.78 17.21 1.66
C PRO A 112 4.85 17.69 2.79
N GLY A 113 4.85 19.00 3.06
CA GLY A 113 3.95 19.59 4.06
C GLY A 113 2.48 19.51 3.68
N GLU A 114 2.16 19.55 2.37
CA GLU A 114 0.79 19.40 1.90
C GLU A 114 0.31 17.98 2.18
N VAL A 115 1.02 16.93 1.76
CA VAL A 115 0.58 15.54 1.91
C VAL A 115 0.44 15.08 3.36
N LEU A 116 1.13 15.73 4.31
CA LEU A 116 1.01 15.48 5.74
C LEU A 116 0.01 16.40 6.46
N HIS A 117 -0.47 17.46 5.82
CA HIS A 117 -1.32 18.46 6.46
C HIS A 117 -2.59 17.87 7.09
N LEU A 118 -2.83 18.18 8.37
CA LEU A 118 -3.90 17.59 9.18
C LEU A 118 -5.30 17.89 8.64
N ALA A 119 -5.55 19.14 8.25
CA ALA A 119 -6.87 19.59 7.82
C ALA A 119 -7.37 18.95 6.51
N GLY A 120 -6.47 18.36 5.72
CA GLY A 120 -6.79 17.73 4.44
C GLY A 120 -6.88 16.21 4.50
N GLY A 121 -6.11 15.57 5.39
CA GLY A 121 -5.88 14.13 5.38
C GLY A 121 -6.95 13.27 6.03
N ARG A 122 -7.88 13.80 6.81
CA ARG A 122 -8.86 12.98 7.58
C ARG A 122 -8.18 11.87 8.41
N TRP A 123 -7.04 12.18 9.04
CA TRP A 123 -6.20 11.21 9.75
C TRP A 123 -6.93 10.40 10.82
N GLY A 124 -7.90 10.99 11.54
CA GLY A 124 -8.74 10.24 12.48
C GLY A 124 -9.52 9.10 11.79
N GLY A 125 -10.08 9.38 10.61
CA GLY A 125 -10.70 8.35 9.76
C GLY A 125 -9.69 7.34 9.22
N THR A 126 -8.47 7.78 8.88
CA THR A 126 -7.41 6.88 8.39
C THR A 126 -6.97 5.89 9.47
N VAL A 127 -6.76 6.35 10.70
CA VAL A 127 -6.41 5.48 11.83
C VAL A 127 -7.55 4.50 12.13
N LEU A 128 -8.80 4.98 12.16
CA LEU A 128 -9.97 4.12 12.33
C LEU A 128 -10.03 3.03 11.25
N PHE A 129 -9.89 3.41 9.97
CA PHE A 129 -9.94 2.46 8.87
C PHE A 129 -8.71 1.57 8.78
N ALA A 130 -7.55 2.00 9.27
CA ALA A 130 -6.40 1.12 9.44
C ALA A 130 -6.77 -0.02 10.39
N LEU A 131 -7.33 0.27 11.57
CA LEU A 131 -7.78 -0.77 12.51
C LEU A 131 -8.86 -1.68 11.91
N VAL A 132 -9.83 -1.12 11.19
CA VAL A 132 -10.88 -1.91 10.53
C VAL A 132 -10.30 -2.81 9.44
N VAL A 133 -9.43 -2.29 8.58
CA VAL A 133 -8.75 -3.06 7.52
C VAL A 133 -7.86 -4.15 8.13
N GLY A 134 -7.13 -3.85 9.20
CA GLY A 134 -6.33 -4.82 9.94
C GLY A 134 -7.19 -5.94 10.52
N GLY A 135 -8.32 -5.61 11.15
CA GLY A 135 -9.27 -6.60 11.69
C GLY A 135 -9.88 -7.49 10.60
N LEU A 136 -10.35 -6.89 9.50
CA LEU A 136 -10.89 -7.65 8.36
C LEU A 136 -9.83 -8.55 7.72
N MET A 137 -8.60 -8.04 7.56
CA MET A 137 -7.49 -8.82 7.01
C MET A 137 -7.07 -9.94 7.94
N SER A 138 -7.05 -9.71 9.25
CA SER A 138 -6.76 -10.74 10.25
C SER A 138 -7.78 -11.88 10.14
N VAL A 139 -9.09 -11.57 10.13
CA VAL A 139 -10.15 -12.58 9.94
C VAL A 139 -9.98 -13.32 8.61
N ALA A 140 -9.76 -12.59 7.51
CA ALA A 140 -9.57 -13.19 6.20
C ALA A 140 -8.35 -14.12 6.15
N ALA A 141 -7.24 -13.73 6.78
CA ALA A 141 -6.02 -14.53 6.87
C ALA A 141 -6.21 -15.75 7.78
N PHE A 142 -6.97 -15.63 8.88
CA PHE A 142 -7.32 -16.78 9.72
C PHE A 142 -8.09 -17.85 8.96
N CYS A 143 -8.96 -17.45 8.03
CA CYS A 143 -9.74 -18.35 7.19
C CYS A 143 -8.98 -18.94 5.98
N GLY A 144 -7.65 -18.94 5.99
CA GLY A 144 -6.85 -19.52 4.91
C GLY A 144 -6.62 -18.51 3.77
N PRO A 145 -6.74 -18.89 2.48
CA PRO A 145 -6.36 -18.04 1.34
C PRO A 145 -7.29 -16.83 1.11
N LEU A 146 -8.30 -16.62 1.96
CA LEU A 146 -9.23 -15.49 1.89
C LEU A 146 -8.51 -14.13 2.03
N TRP A 147 -7.30 -14.10 2.58
CA TRP A 147 -6.47 -12.89 2.61
C TRP A 147 -6.17 -12.31 1.21
N PHE A 148 -6.12 -13.14 0.16
CA PHE A 148 -6.00 -12.65 -1.22
C PHE A 148 -7.20 -11.77 -1.63
N ALA A 149 -8.41 -12.18 -1.23
CA ALA A 149 -9.61 -11.37 -1.46
C ALA A 149 -9.58 -10.08 -0.64
N GLY A 150 -9.06 -10.14 0.59
CA GLY A 150 -8.81 -8.96 1.42
C GLY A 150 -7.94 -7.92 0.70
N PHE A 151 -6.79 -8.32 0.14
CA PHE A 151 -5.92 -7.38 -0.57
C PHE A 151 -6.52 -6.86 -1.87
N ALA A 152 -7.29 -7.69 -2.59
CA ALA A 152 -7.98 -7.26 -3.80
C ALA A 152 -9.07 -6.21 -3.53
N LEU A 153 -9.77 -6.31 -2.40
CA LEU A 153 -10.96 -5.48 -2.13
C LEU A 153 -10.70 -4.24 -1.26
N LEU A 154 -9.70 -4.28 -0.38
CA LEU A 154 -9.47 -3.23 0.61
C LEU A 154 -8.51 -2.12 0.17
N GLY A 155 -7.82 -2.27 -0.97
CA GLY A 155 -6.82 -1.30 -1.45
C GLY A 155 -7.37 0.12 -1.68
N ALA A 156 -8.62 0.23 -2.14
CA ALA A 156 -9.26 1.52 -2.43
C ALA A 156 -9.80 2.27 -1.19
N VAL A 157 -9.65 1.74 0.03
CA VAL A 157 -10.22 2.35 1.25
C VAL A 157 -9.60 3.72 1.54
N ALA A 158 -8.27 3.84 1.47
CA ALA A 158 -7.58 5.11 1.68
C ALA A 158 -7.95 6.19 0.65
N PRO A 159 -7.88 5.95 -0.66
CA PRO A 159 -8.28 6.96 -1.65
C PRO A 159 -9.78 7.26 -1.61
N ALA A 160 -10.67 6.29 -1.34
CA ALA A 160 -12.09 6.58 -1.12
C ALA A 160 -12.32 7.53 0.08
N LEU A 161 -11.59 7.34 1.17
CA LEU A 161 -11.69 8.21 2.34
C LEU A 161 -11.20 9.64 2.04
N VAL A 162 -10.04 9.78 1.39
CA VAL A 162 -9.30 11.05 1.33
C VAL A 162 -9.55 11.82 0.04
N VAL A 163 -9.62 11.12 -1.10
CA VAL A 163 -9.83 11.72 -2.43
C VAL A 163 -11.32 11.86 -2.70
N ASP A 164 -12.08 10.76 -2.63
CA ASP A 164 -13.54 10.82 -2.90
C ASP A 164 -14.30 11.55 -1.77
N ARG A 165 -13.69 11.69 -0.59
CA ARG A 165 -14.23 12.35 0.60
C ARG A 165 -15.61 11.84 1.04
N VAL A 166 -15.93 10.56 0.77
CA VAL A 166 -17.22 9.96 1.16
C VAL A 166 -17.39 9.94 2.69
N PRO A 167 -18.63 9.94 3.23
CA PRO A 167 -18.86 9.78 4.67
C PRO A 167 -18.36 8.41 5.14
N LEU A 168 -17.94 8.31 6.42
CA LEU A 168 -17.24 7.12 6.94
C LEU A 168 -17.99 5.81 6.68
N HIS A 169 -19.31 5.78 6.90
CA HIS A 169 -20.12 4.58 6.67
C HIS A 169 -20.18 4.11 5.20
N ARG A 170 -19.81 4.96 4.23
CA ARG A 170 -19.78 4.61 2.80
C ARG A 170 -18.40 4.25 2.28
N VAL A 171 -17.33 4.40 3.08
CA VAL A 171 -15.95 4.17 2.60
C VAL A 171 -15.76 2.72 2.14
N LEU A 172 -16.16 1.73 2.96
CA LEU A 172 -16.00 0.31 2.59
C LEU A 172 -16.89 -0.10 1.40
N PRO A 173 -18.20 0.21 1.37
CA PRO A 173 -19.03 -0.07 0.20
C PRO A 173 -18.48 0.57 -1.07
N ARG A 174 -17.98 1.81 -0.98
CA ARG A 174 -17.38 2.54 -2.10
C ARG A 174 -16.12 1.86 -2.61
N ALA A 175 -15.19 1.53 -1.72
CA ALA A 175 -13.96 0.85 -2.07
C ALA A 175 -14.23 -0.52 -2.70
N GLY A 176 -15.14 -1.31 -2.11
CA GLY A 176 -15.54 -2.61 -2.64
C GLY A 176 -16.25 -2.52 -4.00
N ALA A 177 -17.12 -1.52 -4.20
CA ALA A 177 -17.78 -1.30 -5.48
C ALA A 177 -16.78 -0.93 -6.59
N LEU A 178 -15.81 -0.05 -6.32
CA LEU A 178 -14.77 0.28 -7.29
C LEU A 178 -13.85 -0.90 -7.57
N ALA A 179 -13.49 -1.68 -6.54
CA ALA A 179 -12.65 -2.85 -6.69
C ALA A 179 -13.30 -3.95 -7.57
N THR A 180 -14.63 -4.08 -7.50
CA THR A 180 -15.40 -5.11 -8.23
C THR A 180 -15.93 -4.65 -9.60
N ARG A 181 -15.99 -3.35 -9.86
CA ARG A 181 -16.39 -2.81 -11.16
C ARG A 181 -15.48 -3.30 -12.30
N SER A 182 -16.06 -3.32 -13.50
CA SER A 182 -15.38 -3.78 -14.72
C SER A 182 -14.76 -5.18 -14.56
N GLY A 183 -15.48 -6.11 -13.92
CA GLY A 183 -15.06 -7.50 -13.76
C GLY A 183 -13.89 -7.69 -12.80
N MET A 184 -13.87 -6.94 -11.69
CA MET A 184 -12.79 -6.97 -10.68
C MET A 184 -11.40 -6.58 -11.21
N ARG A 185 -11.29 -5.87 -12.34
CA ARG A 185 -9.99 -5.51 -12.93
C ARG A 185 -9.08 -4.82 -11.91
N ALA A 186 -9.62 -3.84 -11.16
CA ALA A 186 -8.85 -3.15 -10.13
C ALA A 186 -8.36 -4.15 -9.06
N GLY A 187 -9.27 -4.95 -8.49
CA GLY A 187 -8.89 -5.96 -7.51
C GLY A 187 -7.84 -6.96 -8.02
N MET A 188 -7.93 -7.39 -9.28
CA MET A 188 -6.96 -8.32 -9.89
C MET A 188 -5.59 -7.67 -10.12
N ILE A 189 -5.54 -6.41 -10.57
CA ILE A 189 -4.27 -5.68 -10.73
C ILE A 189 -3.63 -5.45 -9.37
N ARG A 190 -4.43 -5.14 -8.35
CA ARG A 190 -3.94 -4.97 -6.98
C ARG A 190 -3.36 -6.27 -6.43
N LEU A 191 -4.05 -7.39 -6.66
CA LEU A 191 -3.58 -8.71 -6.29
C LEU A 191 -2.29 -9.08 -7.04
N LEU A 192 -2.20 -8.79 -8.34
CA LEU A 192 -0.99 -8.99 -9.13
C LEU A 192 0.17 -8.17 -8.58
N GLY A 193 -0.04 -6.88 -8.29
CA GLY A 193 0.97 -6.02 -7.69
C GLY A 193 1.43 -6.52 -6.32
N TYR A 194 0.48 -6.99 -5.50
CA TYR A 194 0.79 -7.62 -4.22
C TYR A 194 1.60 -8.91 -4.39
N LEU A 195 1.18 -9.82 -5.28
CA LEU A 195 1.84 -11.11 -5.50
C LEU A 195 3.25 -10.93 -6.07
N GLY A 196 3.40 -10.07 -7.08
CA GLY A 196 4.70 -9.73 -7.63
C GLY A 196 5.62 -9.16 -6.57
N TRP A 197 5.09 -8.26 -5.74
CA TRP A 197 5.84 -7.73 -4.60
C TRP A 197 6.18 -8.81 -3.55
N TRP A 198 5.24 -9.69 -3.21
CA TRP A 198 5.44 -10.76 -2.24
C TRP A 198 6.59 -11.68 -2.67
N ILE A 199 6.65 -12.05 -3.95
CA ILE A 199 7.74 -12.84 -4.54
C ILE A 199 9.07 -12.09 -4.43
N LEU A 200 9.10 -10.81 -4.84
CA LEU A 200 10.31 -9.99 -4.75
C LEU A 200 10.78 -9.83 -3.31
N ARG A 201 9.86 -9.60 -2.37
CA ARG A 201 10.14 -9.45 -0.94
C ARG A 201 10.79 -10.70 -0.39
N VAL A 202 10.16 -11.86 -0.59
CA VAL A 202 10.69 -13.14 -0.09
C VAL A 202 12.05 -13.45 -0.72
N GLY A 203 12.18 -13.24 -2.04
CA GLY A 203 13.43 -13.47 -2.76
C GLY A 203 14.57 -12.55 -2.31
N LEU A 204 14.33 -11.24 -2.22
CA LEU A 204 15.34 -10.26 -1.82
C LEU A 204 15.75 -10.43 -0.35
N ALA A 205 14.79 -10.61 0.55
CA ALA A 205 15.09 -10.76 1.96
C ALA A 205 15.83 -12.07 2.22
N SER A 206 15.28 -13.20 1.74
CA SER A 206 15.92 -14.51 1.94
C SER A 206 17.26 -14.60 1.23
N GLY A 207 17.35 -14.12 -0.02
CA GLY A 207 18.59 -14.13 -0.79
C GLY A 207 19.70 -13.29 -0.16
N THR A 208 19.36 -12.12 0.38
CA THR A 208 20.33 -11.26 1.07
C THR A 208 20.83 -11.92 2.36
N ILE A 209 19.93 -12.43 3.19
CA ILE A 209 20.32 -13.06 4.47
C ILE A 209 21.16 -14.32 4.20
N LEU A 210 20.69 -15.22 3.31
CA LEU A 210 21.41 -16.44 2.97
C LEU A 210 22.77 -16.15 2.33
N GLY A 211 22.84 -15.18 1.42
CA GLY A 211 24.09 -14.77 0.78
C GLY A 211 25.11 -14.24 1.79
N LEU A 212 24.68 -13.37 2.72
CA LEU A 212 25.55 -12.84 3.76
C LEU A 212 26.06 -13.94 4.71
N THR A 213 25.19 -14.89 5.11
CA THR A 213 25.57 -16.03 5.93
C THR A 213 26.53 -16.97 5.20
N GLN A 214 26.29 -17.28 3.93
CA GLN A 214 27.17 -18.16 3.13
C GLN A 214 28.56 -17.56 2.90
N LEU A 215 28.67 -16.24 2.82
CA LEU A 215 29.94 -15.53 2.70
C LEU A 215 30.68 -15.39 4.05
N GLY A 216 30.10 -15.87 5.16
CA GLY A 216 30.69 -15.72 6.50
C GLY A 216 30.76 -14.27 6.97
N LEU A 217 29.89 -13.39 6.44
CA LEU A 217 29.87 -11.96 6.79
C LEU A 217 28.97 -11.66 8.00
N VAL A 218 28.20 -12.64 8.46
CA VAL A 218 27.24 -12.52 9.56
C VAL A 218 27.40 -13.72 10.48
N ASP A 219 27.88 -13.45 11.69
CA ASP A 219 27.95 -14.43 12.76
C ASP A 219 26.56 -14.69 13.37
N ASP A 220 26.42 -15.80 14.10
CA ASP A 220 25.16 -16.21 14.76
C ASP A 220 24.56 -15.10 15.64
N TYR A 221 25.41 -14.33 16.33
CA TYR A 221 25.00 -13.19 17.16
C TYR A 221 24.27 -12.10 16.36
N TRP A 222 24.69 -11.88 15.11
CA TRP A 222 24.15 -10.85 14.23
C TRP A 222 23.01 -11.33 13.33
N ALA A 223 22.74 -12.64 13.27
CA ALA A 223 21.75 -13.21 12.36
C ALA A 223 20.34 -12.61 12.53
N ILE A 224 19.87 -12.46 13.78
CA ILE A 224 18.54 -11.89 14.08
C ILE A 224 18.46 -10.40 13.71
N PRO A 225 19.31 -9.50 14.24
CA PRO A 225 19.21 -8.08 13.93
C PRO A 225 19.42 -7.80 12.43
N VAL A 226 20.32 -8.52 11.76
CA VAL A 226 20.51 -8.40 10.31
C VAL A 226 19.25 -8.83 9.56
N ALA A 227 18.64 -9.96 9.92
CA ALA A 227 17.38 -10.38 9.30
C ALA A 227 16.28 -9.33 9.48
N LEU A 228 16.06 -8.85 10.71
CA LEU A 228 15.04 -7.82 10.99
C LEU A 228 15.29 -6.53 10.20
N LEU A 229 16.55 -6.10 10.07
CA LEU A 229 16.92 -4.93 9.27
C LEU A 229 16.67 -5.13 7.78
N VAL A 230 17.04 -6.29 7.22
CA VAL A 230 16.80 -6.62 5.81
C VAL A 230 15.29 -6.63 5.51
N TRP A 231 14.50 -7.32 6.33
CA TRP A 231 13.05 -7.35 6.17
C TRP A 231 12.42 -5.97 6.33
N THR A 232 12.90 -5.16 7.28
CA THR A 232 12.48 -3.76 7.45
C THR A 232 12.79 -2.93 6.21
N ALA A 233 13.99 -3.04 5.65
CA ALA A 233 14.41 -2.28 4.48
C ALA A 233 13.57 -2.62 3.24
N VAL A 234 13.35 -3.92 3.01
CA VAL A 234 12.51 -4.41 1.92
C VAL A 234 11.07 -3.92 2.11
N ASN A 235 10.49 -4.06 3.31
CA ASN A 235 9.14 -3.61 3.63
C ASN A 235 8.98 -2.08 3.58
N GLY A 236 10.01 -1.33 3.93
CA GLY A 236 10.04 0.13 3.85
C GLY A 236 9.90 0.67 2.43
N ILE A 237 10.19 -0.14 1.41
CA ILE A 237 9.95 0.17 -0.01
C ILE A 237 8.62 -0.44 -0.48
N ALA A 238 8.31 -1.66 -0.02
CA ALA A 238 7.10 -2.41 -0.30
C ALA A 238 5.81 -1.59 -0.11
N TYR A 239 5.60 -1.20 1.14
CA TYR A 239 4.33 -0.69 1.62
C TYR A 239 3.97 0.63 0.95
N PRO A 240 4.90 1.59 0.77
CA PRO A 240 4.56 2.82 0.08
C PRO A 240 4.38 2.60 -1.42
N ALA A 241 5.08 1.63 -2.05
CA ALA A 241 4.83 1.27 -3.45
C ALA A 241 3.41 0.74 -3.66
N LEU A 242 2.96 -0.17 -2.78
CA LEU A 242 1.59 -0.72 -2.81
C LEU A 242 0.53 0.36 -2.51
N ALA A 243 0.81 1.27 -1.57
CA ALA A 243 -0.06 2.41 -1.29
C ALA A 243 -0.16 3.39 -2.48
N CYS A 244 0.94 3.62 -3.20
CA CYS A 244 0.94 4.39 -4.44
C CYS A 244 0.15 3.68 -5.56
N LEU A 245 0.28 2.36 -5.67
CA LEU A 245 -0.52 1.56 -6.61
C LEU A 245 -2.02 1.70 -6.29
N ASP A 246 -2.41 1.62 -5.03
CA ASP A 246 -3.80 1.80 -4.59
C ASP A 246 -4.35 3.18 -5.00
N ALA A 247 -3.56 4.24 -4.82
CA ALA A 247 -3.92 5.59 -5.22
C ALA A 247 -4.13 5.73 -6.74
N VAL A 248 -3.15 5.29 -7.53
CA VAL A 248 -3.17 5.36 -9.00
C VAL A 248 -4.31 4.53 -9.56
N LEU A 249 -4.48 3.31 -9.07
CA LEU A 249 -5.50 2.38 -9.51
C LEU A 249 -6.91 2.87 -9.20
N HIS A 250 -7.11 3.49 -8.03
CA HIS A 250 -8.39 4.12 -7.68
C HIS A 250 -8.75 5.24 -8.65
N LEU A 251 -7.80 6.15 -8.95
CA LEU A 251 -8.01 7.25 -9.88
C LEU A 251 -8.28 6.75 -11.31
N GLU A 252 -7.51 5.77 -11.79
CA GLU A 252 -7.74 5.18 -13.12
C GLU A 252 -9.09 4.48 -13.20
N THR A 253 -9.52 3.79 -12.14
CA THR A 253 -10.83 3.16 -12.09
C THR A 253 -11.95 4.20 -12.17
N ARG A 254 -11.79 5.36 -11.54
CA ARG A 254 -12.75 6.46 -11.65
C ARG A 254 -12.75 7.12 -13.03
N ILE A 255 -11.59 7.30 -13.66
CA ILE A 255 -11.51 7.75 -15.07
C ILE A 255 -12.29 6.76 -15.96
N ARG A 256 -12.01 5.47 -15.82
CA ARG A 256 -12.60 4.43 -16.67
C ARG A 256 -14.10 4.22 -16.45
N THR A 257 -14.58 4.29 -15.20
CA THR A 257 -15.95 3.88 -14.87
C THR A 257 -16.89 5.02 -14.52
N GLU A 258 -16.35 6.21 -14.25
CA GLU A 258 -17.13 7.37 -13.80
C GLU A 258 -16.92 8.61 -14.67
N GLY A 259 -16.04 8.54 -15.67
CA GLY A 259 -15.74 9.68 -16.54
C GLY A 259 -15.09 10.84 -15.79
N LEU A 260 -14.23 10.54 -14.81
CA LEU A 260 -13.52 11.56 -14.03
C LEU A 260 -12.71 12.52 -14.93
N ASP A 261 -12.15 12.02 -16.03
CA ASP A 261 -11.49 12.81 -17.06
C ASP A 261 -12.43 13.84 -17.72
N ILE A 262 -13.67 13.44 -18.03
CA ILE A 262 -14.69 14.34 -18.59
C ILE A 262 -15.08 15.41 -17.57
N LEU A 263 -15.23 15.04 -16.30
CA LEU A 263 -15.53 15.97 -15.21
C LEU A 263 -14.39 17.01 -15.05
N LEU A 264 -13.14 16.55 -15.05
CA LEU A 264 -11.98 17.43 -14.96
C LEU A 264 -11.85 18.36 -16.17
N ALA A 265 -12.13 17.87 -17.38
CA ALA A 265 -12.09 18.68 -18.60
C ALA A 265 -13.19 19.76 -18.65
N ARG A 266 -14.32 19.55 -17.96
CA ARG A 266 -15.46 20.49 -17.92
C ARG A 266 -15.47 21.40 -16.70
N ALA A 267 -14.53 21.23 -15.78
CA ALA A 267 -14.45 21.99 -14.56
C ALA A 267 -14.20 23.49 -14.83
N PRO A 268 -14.98 24.40 -14.23
CA PRO A 268 -14.69 25.83 -14.30
C PRO A 268 -13.31 26.14 -13.71
N ALA A 269 -12.61 27.09 -14.32
CA ALA A 269 -11.35 27.61 -13.80
C ALA A 269 -11.54 28.14 -12.37
N GLY A 270 -10.66 27.74 -11.45
CA GLY A 270 -10.72 28.14 -10.04
C GLY A 270 -11.55 27.23 -9.13
N THR A 271 -12.13 26.14 -9.64
CA THR A 271 -12.82 25.16 -8.79
C THR A 271 -11.83 24.52 -7.81
N PRO A 272 -12.12 24.48 -6.49
CA PRO A 272 -11.22 23.89 -5.50
C PRO A 272 -10.98 22.41 -5.77
N GLU A 273 -9.72 21.97 -5.72
CA GLU A 273 -9.33 20.56 -5.98
C GLU A 273 -10.10 19.53 -5.14
N PRO A 274 -10.35 19.75 -3.83
CA PRO A 274 -11.11 18.79 -3.04
C PRO A 274 -12.56 18.64 -3.52
N ALA A 275 -13.11 19.68 -4.15
CA ALA A 275 -14.46 19.63 -4.72
C ALA A 275 -14.47 18.90 -6.08
N LEU A 276 -13.42 19.07 -6.89
CA LEU A 276 -13.28 18.39 -8.19
C LEU A 276 -13.16 16.88 -8.08
N LEU A 277 -12.49 16.40 -7.02
CA LEU A 277 -12.21 14.98 -6.85
C LEU A 277 -13.20 14.29 -5.90
N ALA A 278 -14.09 15.02 -5.24
CA ALA A 278 -15.12 14.39 -4.42
C ALA A 278 -16.02 13.49 -5.29
N ALA A 279 -16.48 12.37 -4.73
CA ALA A 279 -17.54 11.60 -5.37
C ALA A 279 -18.88 12.34 -5.24
N GLU A 280 -19.72 12.28 -6.28
CA GLU A 280 -21.11 12.74 -6.18
C GLU A 280 -21.84 11.95 -5.08
N ARG A 281 -22.64 12.67 -4.28
CA ARG A 281 -23.21 12.17 -3.02
C ARG A 281 -24.31 11.13 -3.23
#